data_AF-A0A1V4VG42-F1
#
_entry.id   AF-A0A1V4VG42-F1
#
_cell.length_a   1.000
_cell.length_b   1.000
_cell.length_c   1.000
_cell.angle_alpha   90.00
_cell.angle_beta   90.00
_cell.angle_gamma   90.00
#
_symmetry.space_group_name_H-M   'P 1'
#
loop_
_entity.id
_entity.type
_entity.pdbx_description
1 polymer ?
#
loop_
_entity_poly.entity_id
_entity_poly.type
_entity_poly.pdbx_seq_one_letter_code
_entity_poly.pdbx_strand_id
1 'polypeptide(L)'
;MTTKANYNNKDYFVNFNKQSMRDYYKIMHSQWFEATKSAKAAALKSGKSFLEHLRAGQAEGYYPGTPQVDRRFIDIQEDKFNTLIAYIYGQATLDSTIEKYNEIGLKEIGYYDANGVLEEYDKLNGMGEETVVRSQ
;
A
#
# COMPACT_ATOMS: atom_id res chain seq x y z
N MET A 1 1.86 4.25 11.43
CA MET A 1 0.58 3.82 12.02
C MET A 1 0.09 2.64 11.21
N THR A 2 -0.20 1.56 11.92
CA THR A 2 -0.75 0.31 11.39
C THR A 2 -1.95 -0.04 12.23
N THR A 3 -2.94 -0.72 11.66
CA THR A 3 -3.98 -1.39 12.44
C THR A 3 -3.94 -2.88 12.19
N LYS A 4 -4.39 -3.66 13.17
CA LYS A 4 -4.65 -5.08 13.00
C LYS A 4 -6.10 -5.24 12.59
N ALA A 5 -6.35 -5.94 11.49
CA ALA A 5 -7.70 -6.24 11.03
C ALA A 5 -7.85 -7.75 10.81
N ASN A 6 -8.95 -8.32 11.29
CA ASN A 6 -9.28 -9.73 11.07
C ASN A 6 -10.25 -9.84 9.89
N TYR A 7 -9.85 -10.53 8.83
CA TYR A 7 -10.65 -10.78 7.64
C TYR A 7 -10.65 -12.27 7.34
N ASN A 8 -11.83 -12.89 7.24
CA ASN A 8 -11.99 -14.33 7.00
C ASN A 8 -11.14 -15.22 7.94
N ASN A 9 -11.17 -14.94 9.25
CA ASN A 9 -10.38 -15.63 10.29
C ASN A 9 -8.86 -15.51 10.14
N LYS A 10 -8.37 -14.53 9.37
CA LYS A 10 -6.95 -14.23 9.23
C LYS A 10 -6.64 -12.80 9.65
N ASP A 11 -5.54 -12.64 10.36
CA ASP A 11 -5.08 -11.34 10.84
C ASP A 11 -4.13 -10.69 9.83
N TYR A 12 -4.35 -9.40 9.59
CA TYR A 12 -3.54 -8.58 8.69
C TYR A 12 -3.05 -7.31 9.38
N PHE A 13 -1.83 -6.88 9.02
CA PHE A 13 -1.34 -5.55 9.32
C PHE A 13 -1.68 -4.59 8.17
N VAL A 14 -2.64 -3.69 8.40
CA VAL A 14 -2.97 -2.66 7.42
C VAL A 14 -2.14 -1.41 7.69
N ASN A 15 -1.43 -0.95 6.68
CA ASN A 15 -0.58 0.24 6.75
C ASN A 15 -1.37 1.52 6.46
N PHE A 16 -1.17 2.59 7.25
CA PHE A 16 -1.88 3.87 7.10
C PHE A 16 -0.97 5.01 6.63
N ASN A 17 0.09 4.67 5.89
CA ASN A 17 1.11 5.62 5.46
C ASN A 17 1.63 5.27 4.05
N LYS A 18 2.78 5.84 3.67
CA LYS A 18 3.47 5.59 2.38
C LYS A 18 3.61 4.10 2.02
N GLN A 19 3.62 3.21 3.01
CA GLN A 19 3.70 1.77 2.77
C GLN A 19 2.45 1.22 2.06
N SER A 20 1.23 1.67 2.40
CA SER A 20 0.00 1.19 1.72
C SER A 20 -0.03 1.58 0.24
N MET A 21 0.42 2.80 -0.11
CA MET A 21 0.59 3.20 -1.50
C MET A 21 1.67 2.36 -2.22
N ARG A 22 2.75 2.01 -1.52
CA ARG A 22 3.82 1.18 -2.09
C ARG A 22 3.30 -0.24 -2.38
N ASP A 23 2.56 -0.82 -1.45
CA ASP A 23 1.98 -2.15 -1.60
C ASP A 23 0.96 -2.16 -2.74
N TYR A 24 0.12 -1.13 -2.83
CA TYR A 24 -0.79 -0.93 -3.96
C TYR A 24 -0.08 -1.01 -5.31
N TYR A 25 0.98 -0.22 -5.52
CA TYR A 25 1.71 -0.27 -6.80
C TYR A 25 2.41 -1.60 -7.01
N LYS A 26 2.94 -2.22 -5.95
CA LYS A 26 3.61 -3.53 -6.05
C LYS A 26 2.64 -4.64 -6.44
N ILE A 27 1.41 -4.61 -5.93
CA ILE A 27 0.38 -5.62 -6.17
C ILE A 27 -0.36 -5.34 -7.48
N MET A 28 -0.98 -4.16 -7.59
CA MET A 28 -1.88 -3.81 -8.70
C MET A 28 -1.13 -3.44 -9.99
N HIS A 29 0.11 -2.97 -9.88
CA HIS A 29 0.88 -2.42 -11.00
C HIS A 29 2.33 -2.94 -10.99
N SER A 30 2.50 -4.23 -10.72
CA SER A 30 3.80 -4.88 -10.48
C SER A 30 4.85 -4.62 -11.57
N GLN A 31 4.45 -4.65 -12.84
CA GLN A 31 5.33 -4.34 -13.97
C GLN A 31 5.83 -2.90 -13.94
N TRP A 32 4.95 -1.94 -13.64
CA TRP A 32 5.36 -0.55 -13.48
C TRP A 32 6.25 -0.36 -12.26
N PHE A 33 5.92 -1.03 -11.16
CA PHE A 33 6.74 -1.00 -9.94
C PHE A 33 8.18 -1.46 -10.22
N GLU A 34 8.38 -2.59 -10.91
CA GLU A 34 9.71 -3.06 -11.31
C GLU A 34 10.39 -2.14 -12.33
N ALA A 35 9.64 -1.55 -13.27
CA ALA A 35 10.18 -0.55 -14.19
C ALA A 35 10.74 0.68 -13.44
N THR A 36 10.06 1.16 -12.40
CA THR A 36 10.60 2.27 -11.58
C THR A 36 11.89 1.89 -10.85
N LYS A 37 12.01 0.64 -10.40
CA LYS A 37 13.23 0.14 -9.75
C LYS A 37 14.39 0.04 -10.75
N SER A 38 14.12 -0.47 -11.95
CA SER A 38 15.11 -0.53 -13.04
C SER A 38 15.57 0.85 -13.47
N ALA A 39 14.66 1.81 -13.65
CA ALA A 39 14.99 3.19 -13.99
C ALA A 39 15.83 3.89 -12.89
N LYS A 40 15.55 3.62 -11.61
CA LYS A 40 16.38 4.13 -10.49
C LYS A 40 17.79 3.54 -10.53
N ALA A 41 17.93 2.24 -10.81
CA ALA A 41 19.23 1.60 -10.93
C ALA A 41 20.04 2.17 -12.11
N ALA A 42 19.39 2.47 -13.24
CA ALA A 42 20.04 3.12 -14.39
C ALA A 42 20.46 4.57 -14.11
N ALA A 43 19.64 5.33 -13.38
CA ALA A 43 19.97 6.69 -12.94
C ALA A 43 21.24 6.72 -12.09
N LEU A 44 21.37 5.79 -11.13
CA LEU A 44 22.56 5.67 -10.27
C LEU A 44 23.85 5.40 -11.06
N LYS A 45 23.76 4.66 -12.18
CA LYS A 45 24.93 4.30 -13.01
C LYS A 45 25.34 5.40 -13.99
N SER A 46 24.39 6.21 -14.44
CA SER A 46 24.59 7.15 -15.55
C SER A 46 24.72 8.61 -15.12
N GLY A 47 24.35 8.94 -13.87
CA GLY A 47 24.32 10.32 -13.37
C GLY A 47 23.14 11.17 -13.89
N LYS A 48 22.30 10.63 -14.79
CA LYS A 48 21.04 11.25 -15.23
C LYS A 48 19.94 11.02 -14.19
N SER A 49 18.91 11.85 -14.23
CA SER A 49 17.79 11.75 -13.29
C SER A 49 16.94 10.49 -13.53
N PHE A 50 16.31 10.00 -12.46
CA PHE A 50 15.35 8.89 -12.54
C PHE A 50 14.24 9.13 -13.56
N LEU A 51 13.69 10.36 -13.61
CA LEU A 51 12.57 10.69 -14.50
C LEU A 51 12.96 10.63 -15.97
N GLU A 52 14.20 10.98 -16.31
CA GLU A 52 14.71 10.87 -17.69
C GLU A 52 14.77 9.40 -18.12
N HIS A 53 15.31 8.51 -17.27
CA HIS A 53 15.36 7.08 -17.57
C HIS A 53 13.99 6.44 -17.69
N LEU A 54 13.07 6.79 -16.79
CA LEU A 54 11.72 6.25 -16.83
C LEU A 54 10.99 6.70 -18.11
N ARG A 55 11.06 7.99 -18.45
CA ARG A 55 10.38 8.53 -19.65
C ARG A 55 10.98 8.00 -20.95
N ALA A 56 12.30 7.86 -21.03
CA ALA A 56 12.95 7.29 -22.21
C ALA A 56 12.51 5.82 -22.40
N GLY A 57 12.59 5.00 -21.34
CA GLY A 57 12.13 3.62 -21.41
C GLY A 57 10.63 3.48 -21.70
N GLN A 58 9.79 4.43 -21.27
CA GLN A 58 8.37 4.47 -21.63
C GLN A 58 8.17 4.85 -23.11
N ALA A 59 8.91 5.84 -23.63
CA ALA A 59 8.82 6.27 -25.02
C ALA A 59 9.30 5.17 -26.00
N GLU A 60 10.26 4.36 -25.57
CA GLU A 60 10.80 3.23 -26.34
C GLU A 60 9.97 1.94 -26.15
N GLY A 61 8.96 1.95 -25.28
CA GLY A 61 8.10 0.80 -25.01
C GLY A 61 8.69 -0.26 -24.08
N TYR A 62 9.87 -0.05 -23.51
CA TYR A 62 10.52 -0.93 -22.53
C TYR A 62 9.83 -0.91 -21.16
N TYR A 63 9.25 0.23 -20.77
CA TYR A 63 8.55 0.39 -19.51
C TYR A 63 7.06 0.71 -19.74
N PRO A 64 6.15 0.17 -18.92
CA PRO A 64 4.74 0.53 -19.00
C PRO A 64 4.54 2.00 -18.63
N GLY A 65 3.47 2.58 -19.17
CA GLY A 65 3.02 3.92 -18.82
C GLY A 65 2.73 4.06 -17.32
N THR A 66 2.75 5.30 -16.82
CA THR A 66 2.44 5.56 -15.42
C THR A 66 0.97 5.26 -15.13
N PRO A 67 0.66 4.29 -14.25
CA PRO A 67 -0.71 3.90 -13.98
C PRO A 67 -1.46 5.00 -13.26
N GLN A 68 -2.76 5.11 -13.54
CA GLN A 68 -3.68 5.86 -12.71
C GLN A 68 -4.08 5.01 -11.51
N VAL A 69 -4.12 5.62 -10.32
CA VAL A 69 -4.57 4.92 -9.12
C VAL A 69 -6.08 4.76 -9.18
N ASP A 70 -6.56 3.56 -8.86
CA ASP A 70 -7.99 3.26 -8.78
C ASP A 70 -8.67 4.18 -7.76
N ARG A 71 -9.76 4.83 -8.19
CA ARG A 71 -10.53 5.74 -7.33
C ARG A 71 -11.01 5.08 -6.05
N ARG A 72 -11.42 3.82 -6.10
CA ARG A 72 -11.88 3.06 -4.92
C ARG A 72 -10.77 2.95 -3.87
N PHE A 73 -9.52 2.79 -4.32
CA PHE A 73 -8.38 2.76 -3.41
C PHE A 73 -8.03 4.16 -2.89
N ILE A 74 -8.16 5.19 -3.73
CA ILE A 74 -8.00 6.59 -3.29
C ILE A 74 -8.99 6.94 -2.19
N ASP A 75 -10.27 6.59 -2.33
CA ASP A 75 -11.30 6.87 -1.33
C ASP A 75 -10.94 6.23 0.03
N ILE A 76 -10.34 5.03 0.02
CA ILE A 76 -9.81 4.39 1.23
C ILE A 76 -8.67 5.21 1.84
N GLN A 77 -7.73 5.72 1.04
CA GLN A 77 -6.63 6.54 1.56
C GLN A 77 -7.12 7.91 2.08
N GLU A 78 -8.13 8.49 1.44
CA GLU A 78 -8.82 9.70 1.91
C GLU A 78 -9.48 9.45 3.28
N ASP A 79 -10.21 8.33 3.44
CA ASP A 79 -10.81 7.92 4.71
C ASP A 79 -9.75 7.82 5.83
N LYS A 80 -8.59 7.23 5.55
CA LYS A 80 -7.47 7.14 6.52
C LYS A 80 -6.99 8.51 6.96
N PHE A 81 -6.74 9.39 5.99
CA PHE A 81 -6.21 10.71 6.25
C PHE A 81 -7.22 11.57 7.02
N ASN A 82 -8.48 11.57 6.61
CA ASN A 82 -9.55 12.31 7.27
C ASN A 82 -9.77 11.83 8.71
N THR A 83 -9.70 10.52 8.96
CA THR A 83 -9.78 9.95 10.31
C THR A 83 -8.63 10.44 11.20
N LEU A 84 -7.40 10.47 10.69
CA LEU A 84 -6.24 10.99 11.41
C LEU A 84 -6.38 12.48 11.74
N ILE A 85 -6.82 13.26 10.75
CA ILE A 85 -7.02 14.71 10.86
C ILE A 85 -8.09 15.02 11.91
N ALA A 86 -9.22 14.31 11.89
CA ALA A 86 -10.28 14.48 12.89
C ALA A 86 -9.75 14.25 14.32
N TYR A 87 -8.92 13.22 14.53
CA TYR A 87 -8.29 12.98 15.82
C TYR A 87 -7.31 14.09 16.23
N ILE A 88 -6.41 14.50 15.32
CA ILE A 88 -5.40 15.53 15.59
C ILE A 88 -6.05 16.87 15.98
N TYR A 89 -7.15 17.24 15.34
CA TYR A 89 -7.87 18.49 15.61
C TYR A 89 -8.91 18.37 16.74
N GLY A 90 -8.92 17.26 17.48
CA GLY A 90 -9.83 17.06 18.63
C GLY A 90 -11.30 16.91 18.23
N GLN A 91 -11.58 16.57 16.98
CA GLN A 91 -12.93 16.32 16.45
C GLN A 91 -13.37 14.86 16.64
N ALA A 92 -12.45 13.98 17.02
CA ALA A 92 -12.70 12.57 17.31
C ALA A 92 -11.95 12.13 18.57
N THR A 93 -12.48 11.13 19.28
CA THR A 93 -11.79 10.50 20.42
C THR A 93 -10.83 9.42 19.93
N LEU A 94 -9.92 8.98 20.81
CA LEU A 94 -9.02 7.87 20.49
C LEU A 94 -9.81 6.58 20.17
N ASP A 95 -10.82 6.26 20.97
CA ASP A 95 -11.62 5.04 20.80
C ASP A 95 -12.36 5.05 19.46
N SER A 96 -13.04 6.15 19.11
CA SER A 96 -13.73 6.26 17.82
C SER A 96 -12.76 6.21 16.64
N THR A 97 -11.53 6.72 16.83
CA THR A 97 -10.47 6.69 15.82
C THR A 97 -9.97 5.27 15.57
N ILE A 98 -9.77 4.49 16.64
CA ILE A 98 -9.36 3.08 16.56
C ILE A 98 -10.43 2.25 15.85
N GLU A 99 -11.69 2.39 16.25
CA GLU A 99 -12.82 1.71 15.60
C GLU A 99 -12.86 2.04 14.11
N LYS A 100 -12.73 3.33 13.76
CA LYS A 100 -12.77 3.76 12.37
C LYS A 100 -11.60 3.20 11.55
N TYR A 101 -10.40 3.12 12.12
CA TYR A 101 -9.28 2.49 11.44
C TYR A 101 -9.48 1.00 11.21
N ASN A 102 -10.12 0.28 12.14
CA ASN A 102 -10.44 -1.13 11.91
C ASN A 102 -11.39 -1.30 10.74
N GLU A 103 -12.45 -0.49 10.65
CA GLU A 103 -13.35 -0.49 9.49
C GLU A 103 -12.61 -0.21 8.18
N ILE A 104 -11.75 0.81 8.16
CA ILE A 104 -10.96 1.18 6.98
C ILE A 104 -9.99 0.06 6.61
N GLY A 105 -9.40 -0.61 7.62
CA GLY A 105 -8.55 -1.77 7.41
C GLY A 105 -9.27 -2.90 6.68
N LEU A 106 -10.49 -3.21 7.11
CA LEU A 106 -11.34 -4.21 6.43
C LEU A 106 -11.72 -3.79 5.01
N LYS A 107 -12.01 -2.50 4.78
CA LYS A 107 -12.27 -1.98 3.43
C LYS A 107 -11.07 -2.17 2.51
N GLU A 108 -9.85 -1.93 3.00
CA GLU A 108 -8.64 -2.13 2.20
C GLU A 108 -8.38 -3.60 1.87
N ILE A 109 -8.53 -4.50 2.84
CA ILE A 109 -8.39 -5.94 2.59
C ILE A 109 -9.45 -6.39 1.56
N GLY A 110 -10.70 -5.95 1.74
CA GLY A 110 -11.79 -6.22 0.82
C GLY A 110 -11.56 -5.64 -0.59
N TYR A 111 -10.84 -4.52 -0.72
CA TYR A 111 -10.43 -4.00 -2.03
C TYR A 111 -9.52 -5.01 -2.76
N TYR A 112 -8.51 -5.56 -2.09
CA TYR A 112 -7.61 -6.53 -2.73
C TYR A 112 -8.31 -7.85 -3.04
N ASP A 113 -9.21 -8.30 -2.16
CA ASP A 113 -10.06 -9.48 -2.39
C ASP A 113 -10.98 -9.31 -3.60
N ALA A 114 -11.70 -8.19 -3.68
CA ALA A 114 -12.58 -7.90 -4.81
C ALA A 114 -11.85 -7.75 -6.16
N ASN A 115 -10.54 -7.50 -6.14
CA ASN A 115 -9.69 -7.46 -7.35
C ASN A 115 -8.95 -8.79 -7.60
N GLY A 116 -9.22 -9.85 -6.83
CA GLY A 116 -8.65 -11.17 -7.03
C GLY A 116 -7.17 -11.29 -6.67
N VAL A 117 -6.64 -10.37 -5.86
CA VAL A 117 -5.22 -10.28 -5.50
C VAL A 117 -5.00 -10.32 -3.98
N LEU A 118 -5.92 -10.97 -3.26
CA LEU A 118 -5.84 -11.14 -1.81
C LEU A 118 -4.58 -11.92 -1.40
N GLU A 119 -4.17 -12.92 -2.19
CA GLU A 119 -2.97 -13.70 -1.92
C GLU A 119 -1.69 -12.85 -2.00
N GLU A 120 -1.60 -11.93 -2.96
CA GLU A 120 -0.49 -10.99 -3.08
C GLU A 120 -0.46 -10.02 -1.90
N TYR A 121 -1.63 -9.54 -1.47
CA TYR A 121 -1.75 -8.70 -0.29
C TYR A 121 -1.33 -9.45 0.98
N ASP A 122 -1.75 -10.71 1.11
CA ASP A 122 -1.43 -11.59 2.23
C ASP A 122 0.07 -11.85 2.34
N LYS A 123 0.77 -12.08 1.24
CA LYS A 123 2.24 -12.25 1.23
C LYS A 123 2.99 -11.04 1.80
N LEU A 124 2.40 -9.84 1.74
CA LEU A 124 3.02 -8.60 2.20
C LEU A 124 2.56 -8.19 3.61
N ASN A 125 1.29 -8.44 3.93
CA ASN A 125 0.62 -7.85 5.09
C ASN A 125 -0.04 -8.89 6.01
N GLY A 126 -0.09 -10.16 5.61
CA GLY A 126 -0.61 -11.25 6.43
C GLY A 126 0.27 -11.49 7.65
N MET A 127 -0.36 -11.63 8.80
CA MET A 127 0.29 -12.14 10.00
C MET A 127 0.30 -13.66 9.89
N GLY A 128 1.44 -14.24 9.53
CA GLY A 128 1.62 -15.69 9.71
C GLY A 128 1.39 -16.05 11.18
N GLU A 129 0.99 -17.31 11.46
CA GLU A 129 1.05 -17.82 12.84
C GLU A 129 2.46 -17.54 13.38
N GLU A 130 2.55 -16.77 14.46
CA GLU A 130 3.83 -16.32 15.00
C GLU A 130 4.75 -17.52 15.22
N THR A 131 5.95 -17.40 14.66
CA THR A 131 7.11 -18.12 15.13
C THR A 131 7.33 -17.74 16.60
N VAL A 132 6.85 -18.61 17.49
CA VAL A 132 7.21 -18.62 18.91
C VAL A 132 8.70 -18.90 19.02
N VAL A 133 9.56 -17.88 19.06
CA VAL A 133 10.85 -17.83 19.79
C VAL A 133 11.26 -16.34 19.85
N ARG A 134 11.32 -15.63 20.97
CA ARG A 134 12.28 -15.80 22.07
C ARG A 134 11.77 -15.11 23.34
N SER A 135 11.48 -15.90 24.35
CA SER A 135 11.62 -15.52 25.74
C SER A 135 12.96 -16.05 26.25
N GLN A 136 13.66 -15.20 27.00
CA GLN A 136 14.96 -15.36 27.70
C GLN A 136 16.20 -14.99 26.89
#